data_AF-A0A620ZCB4-F1
#
_entry.id   AF-A0A620ZCB4-F1
#
_cell.length_a   1.000
_cell.length_b   1.000
_cell.length_c   1.000
_cell.angle_alpha   90.00
_cell.angle_beta   90.00
_cell.angle_gamma   90.00
#
_symmetry.space_group_name_H-M   'P 1'
#
loop_
_entity.id
_entity.type
_entity.pdbx_description
1 polymer ?
#
loop_
_entity_poly.entity_id
_entity_poly.type
_entity_poly.pdbx_seq_one_letter_code
_entity_poly.pdbx_strand_id
1 'polypeptide(L)'
;MSNLLQTGAEFEKKLKERAESTEKMLNDEFRKLGESVSEAVTSNETKIRDAIALFTASTEKSLEKHREGVKEAMMQHRKDVLKLAGNTGMMLLGIVFLLFTASGGTLWYLGGRIQTNLEEIRKQEETLQKLNAKTWGVEFVQDGNRKFLVLPYGKSAEVIPFQGKEWVHLKE
;
A
#
# COMPACT_ATOMS: atom_id res chain seq x y z
N MET A 1 0.74 -113.56 44.35
CA MET A 1 -0.04 -112.60 43.53
C MET A 1 -0.45 -111.32 44.29
N SER A 2 -0.37 -111.27 45.64
CA SER A 2 -0.87 -110.13 46.44
C SER A 2 0.00 -108.87 46.42
N ASN A 3 1.33 -108.97 46.41
CA ASN A 3 2.20 -107.77 46.44
C ASN A 3 2.13 -106.94 45.14
N LEU A 4 1.98 -107.59 43.98
CA LEU A 4 1.97 -106.93 42.66
C LEU A 4 0.70 -106.08 42.45
N LEU A 5 -0.46 -106.58 42.93
CA LEU A 5 -1.71 -105.83 42.91
C LEU A 5 -1.68 -104.63 43.88
N GLN A 6 -1.06 -104.79 45.05
CA GLN A 6 -0.88 -103.70 46.02
C GLN A 6 0.03 -102.60 45.48
N THR A 7 1.14 -102.95 44.83
CA THR A 7 2.03 -101.98 44.18
C THR A 7 1.34 -101.24 43.02
N GLY A 8 0.50 -101.92 42.24
CA GLY A 8 -0.30 -101.29 41.19
C GLY A 8 -1.29 -100.25 41.72
N ALA A 9 -2.01 -100.58 42.80
CA ALA A 9 -2.95 -99.67 43.45
C ALA A 9 -2.26 -98.45 44.10
N GLU A 10 -1.10 -98.63 44.72
CA GLU A 10 -0.30 -97.51 45.26
C GLU A 10 0.23 -96.59 44.16
N PHE A 11 0.60 -97.16 43.01
CA PHE A 11 1.08 -96.38 41.87
C PHE A 11 -0.03 -95.54 41.24
N GLU A 12 -1.22 -96.13 41.04
CA GLU A 12 -2.40 -95.43 40.55
C GLU A 12 -2.80 -94.28 41.48
N LYS A 13 -2.78 -94.52 42.79
CA LYS A 13 -3.05 -93.48 43.79
C LYS A 13 -2.05 -92.32 43.68
N LYS A 14 -0.75 -92.61 43.61
CA LYS A 14 0.30 -91.59 43.45
C LYS A 14 0.17 -90.81 42.15
N LEU A 15 -0.23 -91.47 41.06
CA LEU A 15 -0.49 -90.79 39.79
C LEU A 15 -1.66 -89.82 39.90
N LYS A 16 -2.74 -90.23 40.56
CA LYS A 16 -3.93 -89.40 40.77
C LYS A 16 -3.63 -88.20 41.67
N GLU A 17 -2.94 -88.43 42.79
CA GLU A 17 -2.47 -87.36 43.69
C GLU A 17 -1.54 -86.38 42.96
N ARG A 18 -0.63 -86.88 42.10
CA ARG A 18 0.26 -86.04 41.30
C ARG A 18 -0.49 -85.24 40.23
N ALA A 19 -1.50 -85.84 39.59
CA ALA A 19 -2.34 -85.17 38.61
C ALA A 19 -3.15 -84.04 39.26
N GLU A 20 -3.82 -84.32 40.39
CA GLU A 20 -4.58 -83.33 41.17
C GLU A 20 -3.67 -82.20 41.68
N SER A 21 -2.48 -82.53 42.18
CA SER A 21 -1.50 -81.52 42.62
C SER A 21 -1.01 -80.65 41.45
N THR A 22 -0.79 -81.24 40.27
CA THR A 22 -0.34 -80.50 39.09
C THR A 22 -1.44 -79.60 38.57
N GLU A 23 -2.68 -80.09 38.51
CA GLU A 23 -3.86 -79.30 38.12
C GLU A 23 -4.07 -78.11 39.05
N LYS A 24 -4.00 -78.32 40.37
CA LYS A 24 -4.13 -77.25 41.35
C LYS A 24 -3.02 -76.20 41.20
N MET A 25 -1.78 -76.64 41.03
CA MET A 25 -0.64 -75.73 40.80
C MET A 25 -0.84 -74.92 39.51
N LEU A 26 -1.26 -75.57 38.42
CA LEU A 26 -1.49 -74.93 37.14
C LEU A 26 -2.60 -73.87 37.23
N ASN A 27 -3.69 -74.19 37.93
CA ASN A 27 -4.82 -73.28 38.11
C ASN A 27 -4.43 -72.04 38.95
N ASP A 28 -3.61 -72.23 39.98
CA ASP A 28 -3.07 -71.12 40.76
C ASP A 28 -2.14 -70.22 39.94
N GLU A 29 -1.26 -70.80 39.11
CA GLU A 29 -0.39 -70.02 38.22
C GLU A 29 -1.19 -69.29 37.14
N PHE A 30 -2.22 -69.91 36.54
CA PHE A 30 -3.11 -69.23 35.61
C PHE A 30 -3.89 -68.08 36.26
N ARG A 31 -4.33 -68.25 37.50
CA ARG A 31 -5.00 -67.19 38.26
C ARG A 31 -4.07 -66.02 38.51
N LYS A 32 -2.85 -66.26 39.00
CA LYS A 32 -1.82 -65.21 39.20
C LYS A 32 -1.47 -64.51 37.90
N LEU A 33 -1.32 -65.26 36.80
CA LEU A 33 -1.06 -64.69 35.48
C LEU A 33 -2.21 -63.80 35.02
N GLY A 34 -3.46 -64.24 35.22
CA GLY A 34 -4.66 -63.44 34.90
C GLY A 34 -4.72 -62.13 35.70
N GLU A 35 -4.44 -62.19 37.01
CA GLU A 35 -4.34 -61.01 37.88
C GLU A 35 -3.24 -60.05 37.38
N SER A 36 -2.04 -60.56 37.11
CA SER A 36 -0.90 -59.76 36.64
C SER A 36 -1.17 -59.12 35.27
N VAL A 37 -1.80 -59.83 34.33
CA VAL A 37 -2.17 -59.29 33.02
C VAL A 37 -3.24 -58.20 33.19
N SER A 38 -4.25 -58.41 34.03
CA SER A 38 -5.29 -57.42 34.30
C SER A 38 -4.72 -56.13 34.89
N GLU A 39 -3.78 -56.24 35.84
CA GLU A 39 -3.08 -55.09 36.41
C GLU A 39 -2.25 -54.36 35.35
N ALA A 40 -1.49 -55.09 34.54
CA ALA A 40 -0.68 -54.50 33.47
C ALA A 40 -1.54 -53.77 32.42
N VAL A 41 -2.68 -54.36 32.02
CA VAL A 41 -3.63 -53.74 31.08
C VAL A 41 -4.24 -52.48 31.69
N THR A 42 -4.69 -52.53 32.94
CA THR A 42 -5.28 -51.37 33.63
C THR A 42 -4.26 -50.23 33.81
N SER A 43 -3.02 -50.59 34.16
CA SER A 43 -1.92 -49.63 34.26
C SER A 43 -1.62 -48.96 32.92
N ASN A 44 -1.56 -49.74 31.84
CA ASN A 44 -1.31 -49.22 30.51
C ASN A 44 -2.47 -48.36 29.99
N GLU A 45 -3.72 -48.76 30.23
CA GLU A 45 -4.90 -47.96 29.90
C GLU A 45 -4.82 -46.58 30.57
N THR A 46 -4.49 -46.56 31.86
CA THR A 46 -4.33 -45.31 32.62
C THR A 46 -3.23 -44.43 32.04
N LYS A 47 -2.04 -45.00 31.78
CA LYS A 47 -0.92 -44.26 31.17
C LYS A 47 -1.27 -43.68 29.80
N ILE A 48 -2.00 -44.43 28.98
CA ILE A 48 -2.44 -43.97 27.66
C ILE A 48 -3.44 -42.81 27.83
N ARG A 49 -4.40 -42.93 28.74
CA ARG A 49 -5.38 -41.87 29.01
C ARG A 49 -4.70 -40.59 29.50
N ASP A 50 -3.75 -40.70 30.41
CA ASP A 50 -3.00 -39.56 30.94
C ASP A 50 -2.15 -38.89 29.85
N ALA A 51 -1.49 -39.68 29.00
CA ALA A 51 -0.71 -39.16 27.88
C ALA A 51 -1.59 -38.41 26.87
N ILE A 52 -2.79 -38.93 26.56
CA ILE A 52 -3.75 -38.26 25.68
C ILE A 52 -4.24 -36.95 26.30
N ALA A 53 -4.57 -36.94 27.60
CA ALA A 53 -5.01 -35.74 28.29
C ALA A 53 -3.90 -34.66 28.29
N LEU A 54 -2.66 -35.05 28.60
CA LEU A 54 -1.51 -34.15 28.58
C LEU A 54 -1.23 -33.60 27.18
N PHE A 55 -1.27 -34.46 26.16
CA PHE A 55 -1.07 -34.05 24.77
C PHE A 55 -2.17 -33.08 24.31
N THR A 56 -3.42 -33.34 24.68
CA THR A 56 -4.56 -32.47 24.35
C THR A 56 -4.39 -31.09 24.98
N ALA A 57 -4.08 -31.02 26.28
CA ALA A 57 -3.84 -29.77 26.99
C ALA A 57 -2.64 -28.99 26.43
N SER A 58 -1.55 -29.70 26.09
CA SER A 58 -0.37 -29.11 25.46
C SER A 58 -0.69 -28.51 24.08
N THR A 59 -1.48 -29.23 23.28
CA THR A 59 -1.90 -28.80 21.95
C THR A 59 -2.80 -27.57 22.03
N GLU A 60 -3.78 -27.55 22.95
CA GLU A 60 -4.65 -26.40 23.18
C GLU A 60 -3.83 -25.15 23.54
N LYS A 61 -2.88 -25.28 24.48
CA LYS A 61 -2.00 -24.19 24.89
C LYS A 61 -1.11 -23.68 23.75
N SER A 62 -0.56 -24.59 22.93
CA SER A 62 0.24 -24.22 21.77
C SER A 62 -0.61 -23.49 20.72
N LEU A 63 -1.85 -23.93 20.51
CA LEU A 63 -2.78 -23.32 19.57
C LEU A 63 -3.20 -21.91 20.01
N GLU A 64 -3.46 -21.73 21.30
CA GLU A 64 -3.75 -20.41 21.89
C GLU A 64 -2.58 -19.45 21.70
N LYS A 65 -1.37 -19.86 22.08
CA LYS A 65 -0.15 -19.06 21.88
C LYS A 65 0.07 -18.70 20.40
N HIS A 66 -0.13 -19.67 19.50
CA HIS A 66 -0.01 -19.43 18.07
C HIS A 66 -1.06 -18.44 17.57
N ARG A 67 -2.31 -18.54 18.05
CA ARG A 67 -3.39 -17.60 17.73
C ARG A 67 -3.08 -16.18 18.21
N GLU A 68 -2.57 -16.03 19.41
CA GLU A 68 -2.14 -14.74 19.95
C GLU A 68 -0.99 -14.15 19.12
N GLY A 69 0.04 -14.94 18.83
CA GLY A 69 1.17 -14.51 18.00
C GLY A 69 0.74 -14.08 16.59
N VAL A 70 -0.18 -14.82 15.95
CA VAL A 70 -0.74 -14.44 14.64
C VAL A 70 -1.55 -13.13 14.75
N LYS A 71 -2.34 -12.96 15.81
CA LYS A 71 -3.12 -11.73 16.04
C LYS A 71 -2.20 -10.52 16.23
N GLU A 72 -1.14 -10.66 17.02
CA GLU A 72 -0.14 -9.61 17.23
C GLU A 72 0.59 -9.25 15.93
N ALA A 73 1.09 -10.25 15.20
CA ALA A 73 1.74 -10.04 13.91
C ALA A 73 0.81 -9.36 12.90
N MET A 74 -0.46 -9.76 12.85
CA MET A 74 -1.45 -9.14 11.96
C MET A 74 -1.77 -7.70 12.35
N MET A 75 -1.87 -7.40 13.65
CA MET A 75 -2.08 -6.02 14.13
C MET A 75 -0.88 -5.13 13.82
N GLN A 76 0.33 -5.63 14.01
CA GLN A 76 1.57 -4.92 13.68
C GLN A 76 1.67 -4.68 12.17
N HIS A 77 1.50 -5.73 11.36
CA HIS A 77 1.51 -5.64 9.91
C HIS A 77 0.46 -4.64 9.40
N ARG A 78 -0.77 -4.66 9.94
CA ARG A 78 -1.82 -3.68 9.60
C ARG A 78 -1.39 -2.26 9.91
N LYS A 79 -0.76 -2.03 11.07
CA LYS A 79 -0.30 -0.69 11.49
C LYS A 79 0.81 -0.17 10.56
N ASP A 80 1.75 -1.03 10.19
CA ASP A 80 2.88 -0.65 9.33
C ASP A 80 2.42 -0.36 7.90
N VAL A 81 1.53 -1.18 7.34
CA VAL A 81 0.92 -0.92 6.03
C VAL A 81 0.11 0.39 6.05
N LEU A 82 -0.67 0.64 7.09
CA LEU A 82 -1.46 1.87 7.20
C LEU A 82 -0.57 3.11 7.30
N LYS A 83 0.52 3.05 8.08
CA LYS A 83 1.51 4.13 8.16
C LYS A 83 2.19 4.38 6.81
N LEU A 84 2.59 3.32 6.12
CA LEU A 84 3.24 3.42 4.81
C LEU A 84 2.30 4.04 3.77
N ALA A 85 1.05 3.58 3.70
CA ALA A 85 0.03 4.11 2.80
C ALA A 85 -0.29 5.57 3.12
N GLY A 86 -0.44 5.92 4.41
CA GLY A 86 -0.69 7.29 4.86
C GLY A 86 0.46 8.24 4.51
N ASN A 87 1.70 7.85 4.80
CA ASN A 87 2.87 8.68 4.52
C ASN A 87 3.10 8.87 3.01
N THR A 88 2.96 7.80 2.22
CA THR A 88 3.11 7.85 0.76
C THR A 88 2.00 8.68 0.13
N GLY A 89 0.74 8.49 0.54
CA GLY A 89 -0.38 9.28 0.06
C GLY A 89 -0.24 10.76 0.38
N MET A 90 0.19 11.09 1.61
CA MET A 90 0.40 12.48 2.02
C MET A 90 1.53 13.16 1.24
N MET A 91 2.63 12.44 0.97
CA MET A 91 3.71 12.94 0.11
C MET A 91 3.22 13.24 -1.30
N LEU A 92 2.45 12.34 -1.92
CA LEU A 92 1.91 12.54 -3.26
C LEU A 92 0.97 13.75 -3.31
N LEU A 93 0.08 13.91 -2.32
CA LEU A 93 -0.79 15.08 -2.20
C LEU A 93 0.03 16.38 -2.08
N GLY A 94 1.10 16.35 -1.28
CA GLY A 94 2.01 17.49 -1.14
C GLY A 94 2.68 17.88 -2.45
N ILE A 95 3.19 16.92 -3.22
CA ILE A 95 3.81 17.17 -4.53
C ILE A 95 2.81 17.77 -5.51
N VAL A 96 1.61 17.19 -5.61
CA VAL A 96 0.56 17.70 -6.50
C VAL A 96 0.20 19.14 -6.12
N PHE A 97 -0.01 19.42 -4.84
CA PHE A 97 -0.31 20.77 -4.37
C PHE A 97 0.82 21.77 -4.69
N LEU A 98 2.07 21.36 -4.53
CA LEU A 98 3.23 22.18 -4.88
C LEU A 98 3.27 22.52 -6.37
N LEU A 99 3.01 21.54 -7.23
CA LEU A 99 2.97 21.74 -8.68
C LEU A 99 1.83 22.69 -9.07
N PHE A 100 0.63 22.49 -8.53
CA PHE A 100 -0.51 23.36 -8.79
C PHE A 100 -0.27 24.80 -8.33
N THR A 101 0.34 25.00 -7.16
CA THR A 101 0.63 26.35 -6.65
C THR A 101 1.71 27.06 -7.46
N ALA A 102 2.80 26.36 -7.79
CA ALA A 102 3.88 26.93 -8.61
C ALA A 102 3.42 27.25 -10.04
N SER A 103 2.71 26.34 -10.70
CA SER A 103 2.20 26.56 -12.07
C SER A 103 1.01 27.52 -12.10
N GLY A 104 0.11 27.46 -11.12
CA GLY A 104 -1.07 28.32 -11.06
C GLY A 104 -0.70 29.79 -10.84
N GLY A 105 0.21 30.08 -9.92
CA GLY A 105 0.66 31.45 -9.65
C GLY A 105 1.36 32.10 -10.85
N THR A 106 2.20 31.33 -11.54
CA THR A 106 2.89 31.82 -12.75
C THR A 106 1.93 32.10 -13.88
N LEU A 107 0.96 31.21 -14.14
CA LEU A 107 -0.09 31.43 -15.15
C LEU A 107 -0.95 32.66 -14.83
N TRP A 108 -1.33 32.83 -13.57
CA TRP A 108 -2.13 33.99 -13.14
C TRP A 108 -1.36 35.31 -13.34
N TYR A 109 -0.10 35.35 -12.91
CA TYR A 109 0.76 36.52 -13.11
C TYR A 109 0.93 36.87 -14.59
N LEU A 110 1.26 35.87 -15.42
CA LEU A 110 1.48 36.08 -16.84
C LEU A 110 0.20 36.51 -17.57
N GLY A 111 -0.94 35.90 -17.20
CA GLY A 111 -2.25 36.29 -17.71
C GLY A 111 -2.60 37.75 -17.39
N GLY A 112 -2.31 38.20 -16.16
CA GLY A 112 -2.49 39.60 -15.77
C GLY A 112 -1.64 40.56 -16.61
N ARG A 113 -0.35 40.24 -16.81
CA ARG A 113 0.56 41.04 -17.65
C ARG A 113 0.08 41.13 -19.10
N ILE A 114 -0.41 40.03 -19.66
CA ILE A 114 -0.95 40.01 -21.03
C ILE A 114 -2.18 40.91 -21.14
N GLN A 115 -3.10 40.86 -20.18
CA GLN A 115 -4.29 41.73 -20.18
C GLN A 115 -3.92 43.21 -20.10
N THR A 116 -2.99 43.58 -19.21
CA THR A 116 -2.52 44.97 -19.12
C THR A 116 -1.90 45.44 -20.44
N ASN A 117 -1.01 44.62 -21.02
CA ASN A 117 -0.37 44.95 -22.30
C ASN A 117 -1.42 45.09 -23.44
N LEU A 118 -2.44 44.24 -23.48
CA LEU A 118 -3.52 44.34 -24.47
C LEU A 118 -4.32 45.64 -24.32
N GLU A 119 -4.60 46.06 -23.08
CA GLU A 119 -5.30 47.32 -22.83
C GLU A 119 -4.45 48.53 -23.23
N GLU A 120 -3.14 48.49 -22.98
CA GLU A 120 -2.20 49.51 -23.42
C GLU A 120 -2.11 49.60 -24.95
N ILE A 121 -2.01 48.47 -25.65
CA ILE A 121 -2.01 48.42 -27.11
C ILE A 121 -3.29 49.03 -27.67
N ARG A 122 -4.46 48.69 -27.09
CA ARG A 122 -5.73 49.28 -27.51
C ARG A 122 -5.75 50.81 -27.34
N LYS A 123 -5.24 51.32 -26.22
CA LYS A 123 -5.14 52.77 -25.98
C LYS A 123 -4.17 53.45 -26.95
N GLN A 124 -3.05 52.81 -27.26
CA GLN A 124 -2.09 53.30 -28.24
C GLN A 124 -2.70 53.36 -29.64
N GLU A 125 -3.42 52.31 -30.05
CA GLU A 125 -4.10 52.25 -31.34
C GLU A 125 -5.14 53.38 -31.48
N GLU A 126 -5.98 53.60 -30.47
CA GLU A 126 -6.94 54.71 -30.46
C GLU A 126 -6.25 56.09 -30.53
N THR A 127 -5.10 56.24 -29.86
CA THR A 127 -4.33 57.49 -29.86
C THR A 127 -3.68 57.75 -31.22
N LEU A 128 -3.11 56.71 -31.84
CA LEU A 128 -2.54 56.76 -33.18
C LEU A 128 -3.62 57.10 -34.21
N GLN A 129 -4.81 56.50 -34.13
CA GLN A 129 -5.92 56.84 -35.02
C GLN A 129 -6.34 58.32 -34.88
N LYS A 130 -6.43 58.82 -33.65
CA LYS A 130 -6.75 60.25 -33.41
C LYS A 130 -5.66 61.19 -33.93
N LEU A 131 -4.38 60.83 -33.74
CA LEU A 131 -3.26 61.64 -34.21
C LEU A 131 -3.20 61.64 -35.73
N ASN A 132 -3.31 60.47 -36.35
CA ASN A 132 -3.34 60.29 -37.80
C ASN A 132 -4.47 61.11 -38.45
N ALA A 133 -5.66 61.12 -37.84
CA ALA A 133 -6.78 61.95 -38.30
C ALA A 133 -6.49 63.46 -38.18
N LYS A 134 -5.76 63.89 -37.15
CA LYS A 134 -5.37 65.30 -36.96
C LYS A 134 -4.21 65.75 -37.85
N THR A 135 -3.34 64.83 -38.28
CA THR A 135 -2.19 65.13 -39.15
C THR A 135 -2.44 64.80 -40.61
N TRP A 136 -3.66 64.41 -40.98
CA TRP A 136 -4.04 64.01 -42.35
C TRP A 136 -3.14 62.91 -42.94
N GLY A 137 -2.57 62.03 -42.11
CA GLY A 137 -1.64 60.99 -42.58
C GLY A 137 -0.18 61.41 -42.77
N VAL A 138 0.18 62.66 -42.45
CA VAL A 138 1.57 63.10 -42.51
C VAL A 138 2.33 62.65 -41.26
N GLU A 139 3.47 62.00 -41.47
CA GLU A 139 4.36 61.51 -40.42
C GLU A 139 5.64 62.35 -40.35
N PHE A 140 6.13 62.61 -39.14
CA PHE A 140 7.46 63.19 -38.94
C PHE A 140 8.47 62.08 -38.69
N VAL A 141 9.48 61.95 -39.56
CA VAL A 141 10.53 60.93 -39.45
C VAL A 141 11.88 61.61 -39.29
N GLN A 142 12.67 61.13 -38.33
CA GLN A 142 14.05 61.57 -38.12
C GLN A 142 15.01 60.41 -38.41
N ASP A 143 15.92 60.63 -39.36
CA ASP A 143 16.97 59.67 -39.74
C ASP A 143 18.34 60.34 -39.57
N GLY A 144 19.01 60.02 -38.45
CA GLY A 144 20.22 60.70 -38.01
C GLY A 144 20.00 62.21 -37.78
N ASN A 145 20.76 63.04 -38.49
CA ASN A 145 20.64 64.50 -38.47
C ASN A 145 19.59 65.06 -39.46
N ARG A 146 18.92 64.20 -40.23
CA ARG A 146 17.92 64.63 -41.23
C ARG A 146 16.52 64.46 -40.66
N LYS A 147 15.65 65.42 -40.98
CA LYS A 147 14.25 65.45 -40.54
C LYS A 147 13.36 65.54 -41.77
N PHE A 148 12.37 64.66 -41.86
CA PHE A 148 11.48 64.53 -42.99
C PHE A 148 10.02 64.62 -42.54
N LEU A 149 9.18 65.23 -43.39
CA LEU A 149 7.74 65.04 -43.35
C LEU A 149 7.39 64.04 -44.45
N VAL A 150 6.90 62.87 -44.06
CA VAL A 150 6.51 61.80 -44.97
C VAL A 150 5.03 61.96 -45.27
N LEU A 151 4.72 62.07 -46.55
CA LEU A 151 3.35 62.19 -47.02
C LEU A 151 2.71 60.80 -47.12
N PRO A 152 1.41 60.68 -46.82
CA PRO A 152 0.71 59.43 -47.03
C PRO A 152 0.65 59.10 -48.54
N TYR A 153 0.56 57.81 -48.84
CA TYR A 153 0.58 57.32 -50.21
C TYR A 153 -0.47 58.02 -51.10
N GLY A 154 -0.04 58.46 -52.28
CA GLY A 154 -0.90 59.14 -53.26
C GLY A 154 -1.07 60.65 -53.04
N LYS A 155 -0.57 61.21 -51.93
CA LYS A 155 -0.59 62.67 -51.69
C LYS A 155 0.71 63.33 -52.15
N SER A 156 0.62 64.59 -52.54
CA SER A 156 1.78 65.43 -52.86
C SER A 156 1.79 66.70 -52.02
N ALA A 157 2.93 67.37 -51.93
CA ALA A 157 3.04 68.61 -51.18
C ALA A 157 3.76 69.69 -51.97
N GLU A 158 3.35 70.94 -51.76
CA GLU A 158 3.99 72.12 -52.32
C GLU A 158 4.35 73.08 -51.19
N VAL A 159 5.56 73.64 -51.24
CA VAL A 159 5.99 74.67 -50.30
C VAL A 159 5.61 76.03 -50.85
N ILE A 160 4.78 76.78 -50.12
CA ILE A 160 4.33 78.12 -50.50
C ILE A 160 4.73 79.15 -49.43
N PRO A 161 5.16 80.36 -49.82
CA PRO A 161 5.38 81.44 -48.86
C PRO A 161 4.03 81.99 -48.38
N PHE A 162 3.77 81.94 -47.08
CA PHE A 162 2.55 82.50 -46.48
C PHE A 162 2.85 83.14 -45.12
N GLN A 163 2.43 84.40 -44.95
CA GLN A 163 2.64 85.18 -43.71
C GLN A 163 4.10 85.21 -43.22
N GLY A 164 5.06 85.36 -44.15
CA GLY A 164 6.49 85.44 -43.81
C GLY A 164 7.12 84.11 -43.36
N LYS A 165 6.44 82.98 -43.59
CA LYS A 165 6.94 81.62 -43.32
C LYS A 165 6.72 80.74 -44.55
N GLU A 166 7.49 79.65 -44.63
CA GLU A 166 7.23 78.58 -45.60
C GLU A 166 6.15 77.64 -45.06
N TRP A 167 5.05 77.50 -45.79
CA TRP A 167 3.95 76.60 -45.45
C TRP A 167 3.95 75.43 -46.43
N VAL A 168 3.59 74.24 -45.96
CA VAL A 168 3.47 73.05 -46.80
C VAL A 168 1.99 72.81 -47.08
N HIS A 169 1.58 72.98 -48.33
CA HIS A 169 0.22 72.70 -48.79
C HIS A 169 0.13 71.24 -49.26
N LEU A 170 -0.69 70.44 -48.57
CA LEU A 170 -0.99 69.06 -48.93
C LEU A 170 -2.03 69.03 -50.05
N LYS A 171 -1.68 68.41 -51.17
CA LYS A 171 -2.56 68.20 -52.32
C LYS A 171 -3.08 66.77 -52.34
N GLU A 172 -4.34 66.63 -52.77
CA GLU A 172 -5.01 65.33 -52.83
C GLU A 172 -4.49 64.38 -53.91
#